data_AF-A0A9D7MMV7-F1
#
_entry.id   AF-A0A9D7MMV7-F1
#
_cell.length_a   1.000
_cell.length_b   1.000
_cell.length_c   1.000
_cell.angle_alpha   90.00
_cell.angle_beta   90.00
_cell.angle_gamma   90.00
#
_symmetry.space_group_name_H-M   'P 1'
#
loop_
_entity.id
_entity.type
_entity.pdbx_description
1 polymer ?
#
loop_
_entity_poly.entity_id
_entity_poly.type
_entity_poly.pdbx_seq_one_letter_code
_entity_poly.pdbx_strand_id
1 'polypeptide(L)'
;MFKQRIGLPVLGTSDWNNDESLLGSKDVLPTVYIEADFYITDEQKSDVKNMNEQDIRNYFFGLGAMRLVLSEVSKGNTSRNDLNESLESLKNYEAPFNIITLINRTNHSLRIMKFQKGALEKVGDFVY
;
A
#
# COMPACT_ATOMS: atom_id res chain seq x y z
N MET A 1 -16.66 36.71 1.13
CA MET A 1 -15.35 36.16 1.54
C MET A 1 -15.00 35.03 0.58
N PHE A 2 -14.13 35.28 -0.41
CA PHE A 2 -13.68 34.25 -1.35
C PHE A 2 -12.76 33.28 -0.59
N LYS A 3 -13.28 32.14 -0.14
CA LYS A 3 -12.42 30.98 0.14
C LYS A 3 -11.89 30.53 -1.22
N GLN A 4 -10.72 31.03 -1.64
CA GLN A 4 -10.00 30.46 -2.76
C GLN A 4 -9.71 29.01 -2.40
N ARG A 5 -10.58 28.10 -2.87
CA ARG A 5 -10.32 26.67 -2.80
C ARG A 5 -9.15 26.41 -3.74
N ILE A 6 -8.12 25.72 -3.27
CA ILE A 6 -7.09 25.19 -4.15
C ILE A 6 -7.81 24.18 -5.05
N GLY A 7 -8.13 24.59 -6.27
CA GLY A 7 -8.78 23.75 -7.28
C GLY A 7 -7.79 22.80 -7.97
N LEU A 8 -6.52 22.85 -7.57
CA LEU A 8 -5.47 21.99 -8.11
C LEU A 8 -5.46 20.65 -7.35
N PRO A 9 -5.22 19.53 -8.06
CA PRO A 9 -4.91 18.27 -7.40
C PRO A 9 -3.67 18.40 -6.53
N VAL A 10 -3.69 17.76 -5.36
CA VAL A 10 -2.55 17.67 -4.45
C VAL A 10 -1.91 16.30 -4.55
N LEU A 11 -0.58 16.23 -4.49
CA LEU A 11 0.19 14.98 -4.45
C LEU A 11 0.70 14.77 -3.02
N GLY A 12 0.60 13.54 -2.51
CA GLY A 12 1.04 13.16 -1.17
C GLY A 12 1.78 11.82 -1.14
N THR A 13 2.50 11.57 -0.05
CA THR A 13 3.24 10.33 0.21
C THR A 13 2.38 9.33 0.99
N SER A 14 2.86 8.10 1.17
CA SER A 14 2.14 7.04 1.91
C SER A 14 1.76 7.44 3.35
N ASP A 15 2.48 8.39 3.94
CA ASP A 15 2.16 8.94 5.27
C ASP A 15 0.79 9.64 5.31
N TRP A 16 0.27 10.07 4.15
CA TRP A 16 -1.02 10.73 4.03
C TRP A 16 -2.17 9.74 3.85
N ASN A 17 -1.87 8.44 3.75
CA ASN A 17 -2.86 7.37 3.67
C ASN A 17 -3.50 7.09 5.04
N ASN A 18 -4.05 8.13 5.66
CA ASN A 18 -4.74 8.11 6.93
C ASN A 18 -6.16 8.65 6.74
N ASP A 19 -7.16 7.78 6.88
CA ASP A 19 -8.56 8.10 6.56
C ASP A 19 -9.10 9.27 7.38
N GLU A 20 -8.73 9.38 8.66
CA GLU A 20 -9.20 10.45 9.54
C GLU A 20 -8.72 11.82 9.05
N SER A 21 -7.43 11.93 8.71
CA SER A 21 -6.81 13.15 8.21
C SER A 21 -7.35 13.55 6.83
N LEU A 22 -7.58 12.57 5.95
CA LEU A 22 -8.16 12.80 4.63
C LEU A 22 -9.63 13.24 4.73
N LEU A 23 -10.43 12.56 5.56
CA LEU A 23 -11.83 12.91 5.78
C LEU A 23 -12.00 14.30 6.38
N GLY A 24 -11.14 14.67 7.33
CA GLY A 24 -11.13 16.01 7.94
C GLY A 24 -10.78 17.14 6.97
N SER A 25 -10.06 16.83 5.87
CA SER A 25 -9.59 17.82 4.89
C SER A 25 -10.39 17.85 3.59
N LYS A 26 -11.39 16.99 3.41
CA LYS A 26 -12.15 16.80 2.15
C LYS A 26 -12.74 18.07 1.54
N ASP A 27 -13.12 19.06 2.36
CA ASP A 27 -13.75 20.30 1.88
C ASP A 27 -12.73 21.31 1.35
N VAL A 28 -11.46 21.16 1.75
CA VAL A 28 -10.34 22.03 1.40
C VAL A 28 -9.45 21.39 0.33
N LEU A 29 -9.32 20.05 0.36
CA LEU A 29 -8.56 19.24 -0.57
C LEU A 29 -9.53 18.42 -1.44
N PRO A 30 -10.07 18.98 -2.54
CA PRO A 30 -11.09 18.31 -3.33
C PRO A 30 -10.57 17.06 -4.04
N THR A 31 -9.26 16.97 -4.29
CA THR A 31 -8.62 15.82 -4.93
C THR A 31 -7.18 15.69 -4.44
N VAL A 32 -6.84 14.53 -3.91
CA VAL A 32 -5.47 14.17 -3.49
C VAL A 32 -5.08 12.87 -4.19
N TYR A 33 -3.89 12.80 -4.77
CA TYR A 33 -3.27 11.56 -5.21
C TYR A 33 -2.16 11.18 -4.23
N ILE A 34 -2.15 9.91 -3.82
CA ILE A 34 -1.24 9.40 -2.80
C ILE A 34 -0.51 8.19 -3.38
N GLU A 35 0.81 8.19 -3.33
CA GLU A 35 1.57 6.95 -3.50
C GLU A 35 1.52 6.16 -2.19
N ALA A 36 1.08 4.91 -2.25
CA ALA A 36 0.87 4.06 -1.09
C ALA A 36 1.63 2.75 -1.26
N ASP A 37 2.55 2.48 -0.34
CA ASP A 37 3.21 1.17 -0.18
C ASP A 37 2.25 0.12 0.41
N PHE A 38 1.13 0.58 0.97
CA PHE A 38 0.17 -0.20 1.72
C PHE A 38 -1.23 0.44 1.62
N TYR A 39 -2.27 -0.35 1.33
CA TYR A 39 -3.67 0.07 1.47
C TYR A 39 -4.54 -1.09 1.94
N ILE A 40 -5.41 -0.80 2.91
CA ILE A 40 -6.37 -1.74 3.48
C ILE A 40 -7.79 -1.20 3.32
N THR A 41 -8.68 -2.09 2.90
CA THR A 41 -10.11 -1.81 2.80
C THR A 41 -10.79 -1.89 4.17
N ASP A 42 -11.97 -1.29 4.30
CA ASP A 42 -12.78 -1.37 5.52
C ASP A 42 -13.13 -2.81 5.91
N GLU A 43 -13.35 -3.68 4.92
CA GLU A 43 -13.56 -5.11 5.12
C GLU A 43 -12.35 -5.75 5.83
N GLN A 44 -11.13 -5.47 5.34
CA GLN A 44 -9.90 -6.00 5.91
C GLN A 44 -9.58 -5.41 7.30
N LYS A 45 -9.94 -4.14 7.54
CA LYS A 45 -9.84 -3.53 8.88
C LYS A 45 -10.74 -4.23 9.90
N SER A 46 -11.86 -4.80 9.45
CA SER A 46 -12.82 -5.47 10.32
C SER A 46 -12.28 -6.76 10.96
N ASP A 47 -11.22 -7.35 10.39
CA ASP A 47 -10.53 -8.53 10.92
C ASP A 47 -9.56 -8.20 12.07
N VAL A 48 -9.24 -6.92 12.28
CA VAL A 48 -8.19 -6.43 13.20
C VAL A 48 -8.67 -5.31 14.14
N LYS A 49 -9.98 -5.32 14.47
CA LYS A 49 -10.75 -4.25 15.16
C LYS A 49 -10.17 -3.60 16.43
N ASN A 50 -9.18 -4.21 17.09
CA ASN A 50 -8.59 -3.70 18.34
C ASN A 50 -7.15 -3.23 18.20
N MET A 51 -6.63 -3.13 16.97
CA MET A 51 -5.27 -2.69 16.68
C MET A 51 -5.26 -1.23 16.23
N ASN A 52 -4.20 -0.50 16.58
CA ASN A 52 -3.97 0.83 16.00
C ASN A 52 -3.46 0.68 14.54
N GLU A 53 -3.43 1.78 13.78
CA GLU A 53 -3.05 1.75 12.36
C GLU A 53 -1.64 1.18 12.12
N GLN A 54 -0.68 1.50 13.00
CA GLN A 54 0.69 1.01 12.90
C GLN A 54 0.77 -0.51 13.11
N ASP A 55 0.04 -1.03 14.09
CA ASP A 55 -0.04 -2.46 14.38
C ASP A 55 -0.75 -3.22 13.25
N ILE A 56 -1.82 -2.65 12.69
CA ILE A 56 -2.51 -3.20 11.52
C ILE A 56 -1.54 -3.29 10.34
N ARG A 57 -0.82 -2.20 10.05
CA ARG A 57 0.17 -2.14 8.97
C ARG A 57 1.26 -3.20 9.15
N ASN A 58 1.82 -3.31 10.35
CA ASN A 58 2.84 -4.30 10.68
C ASN A 58 2.32 -5.74 10.59
N TYR A 59 1.12 -6.00 11.09
CA TYR A 59 0.46 -7.29 11.01
C TYR A 59 0.34 -7.76 9.56
N PHE A 60 -0.19 -6.88 8.70
CA PHE A 60 -0.35 -7.21 7.30
C PHE A 60 1.00 -7.37 6.61
N PHE A 61 1.96 -6.45 6.79
CA PHE A 61 3.31 -6.63 6.22
C PHE A 61 3.95 -7.97 6.60
N GLY A 62 3.85 -8.38 7.88
CA GLY A 62 4.33 -9.68 8.33
C GLY A 62 3.60 -10.85 7.65
N LEU A 63 2.27 -10.77 7.55
CA LEU A 63 1.46 -11.77 6.84
C LEU A 63 1.85 -11.87 5.35
N GLY A 64 2.04 -10.74 4.67
CA GLY A 64 2.46 -10.71 3.27
C GLY A 64 3.85 -11.26 3.05
N ALA A 65 4.81 -10.89 3.90
CA ALA A 65 6.17 -11.41 3.86
C ALA A 65 6.20 -12.94 4.04
N MET A 66 5.46 -13.46 5.03
CA MET A 66 5.38 -14.91 5.26
C MET A 66 4.73 -15.64 4.08
N ARG A 67 3.62 -15.10 3.54
CA ARG A 67 2.95 -15.68 2.36
C ARG A 67 3.87 -15.70 1.14
N LEU A 68 4.64 -14.64 0.92
CA LEU A 68 5.63 -14.57 -0.15
C LEU A 68 6.69 -15.67 0.01
N VAL A 69 7.31 -15.77 1.19
CA VAL A 69 8.34 -16.78 1.45
C VAL A 69 7.78 -18.19 1.24
N LEU A 70 6.59 -18.48 1.78
CA LEU A 70 5.94 -19.78 1.61
C LEU A 70 5.58 -20.07 0.14
N SER A 71 5.14 -19.06 -0.61
CA SER A 71 4.92 -19.15 -2.06
C SER A 71 6.22 -19.54 -2.78
N GLU A 72 7.34 -18.88 -2.49
CA GLU A 72 8.63 -19.23 -3.11
C GLU A 72 9.10 -20.63 -2.72
N VAL A 73 8.93 -21.05 -1.47
CA VAL A 73 9.22 -22.43 -1.04
C VAL A 73 8.36 -23.44 -1.81
N SER A 74 7.07 -23.15 -2.00
CA SER A 74 6.15 -24.03 -2.73
C SER A 74 6.52 -24.23 -4.20
N LYS A 75 7.29 -23.31 -4.79
CA LYS A 75 7.81 -23.41 -6.17
C LYS A 75 9.01 -24.35 -6.30
N GLY A 76 9.49 -24.91 -5.18
CA GLY A 76 10.62 -25.84 -5.14
C GLY A 76 11.95 -25.22 -4.69
N ASN A 77 11.94 -23.95 -4.24
CA ASN A 77 13.12 -23.32 -3.65
C ASN A 77 13.36 -23.90 -2.24
N THR A 78 14.26 -24.87 -2.13
CA THR A 78 14.45 -25.66 -0.89
C THR A 78 15.70 -25.27 -0.12
N SER A 79 16.62 -24.53 -0.74
CA SER A 79 17.80 -23.97 -0.09
C SER A 79 17.69 -22.46 0.13
N ARG A 80 18.53 -21.92 1.01
CA ARG A 80 18.65 -20.46 1.20
C ARG A 80 19.11 -19.75 -0.08
N ASN A 81 19.96 -20.39 -0.88
CA ASN A 81 20.46 -19.80 -2.11
C ASN A 81 19.34 -19.69 -3.14
N ASP A 82 18.57 -20.77 -3.35
CA ASP A 82 17.42 -20.78 -4.27
C ASP A 82 16.40 -19.70 -3.89
N LEU A 83 16.11 -19.57 -2.59
CA LEU A 83 15.20 -18.53 -2.10
C LEU A 83 15.73 -17.12 -2.36
N ASN A 84 17.02 -16.87 -2.13
CA ASN A 84 17.61 -15.57 -2.39
C ASN A 84 17.57 -15.23 -3.88
N GLU A 85 17.92 -16.17 -4.76
CA GLU A 85 17.87 -15.99 -6.22
C GLU A 85 16.44 -15.74 -6.72
N SER A 86 15.46 -16.49 -6.20
CA SER A 86 14.04 -16.31 -6.54
C SER A 86 13.52 -14.96 -6.08
N LEU A 87 13.89 -14.52 -4.87
CA LEU A 87 13.50 -13.21 -4.34
C LEU A 87 14.18 -12.04 -5.04
N GLU A 88 15.43 -12.19 -5.48
CA GLU A 88 16.17 -11.16 -6.24
C GLU A 88 15.58 -10.92 -7.65
N SER A 89 14.82 -11.89 -8.17
CA SER A 89 14.15 -11.80 -9.47
C SER A 89 12.63 -11.61 -9.36
N LEU A 90 12.09 -11.44 -8.14
CA LEU A 90 10.66 -11.35 -7.89
C LEU A 90 10.05 -10.07 -8.47
N LYS A 91 9.04 -10.23 -9.33
CA LYS A 91 8.31 -9.11 -9.95
C LYS A 91 6.81 -9.34 -9.87
N ASN A 92 6.06 -8.25 -9.65
CA ASN A 92 4.59 -8.22 -9.70
C ASN A 92 3.92 -9.32 -8.86
N TYR A 93 4.46 -9.63 -7.68
CA TYR A 93 3.81 -10.55 -6.76
C TYR A 93 2.61 -9.84 -6.11
N GLU A 94 1.42 -10.36 -6.39
CA GLU A 94 0.15 -9.86 -5.83
C GLU A 94 -0.03 -10.34 -4.39
N ALA A 95 0.29 -9.46 -3.44
CA ALA A 95 -0.01 -9.67 -2.04
C ALA A 95 -1.41 -9.11 -1.70
N PRO A 96 -2.00 -9.48 -0.56
CA PRO A 96 -3.37 -9.07 -0.23
C PRO A 96 -3.61 -7.56 -0.13
N PHE A 97 -2.56 -6.76 0.11
CA PHE A 97 -2.67 -5.31 0.41
C PHE A 97 -1.59 -4.46 -0.29
N ASN A 98 -0.66 -5.07 -1.04
CA ASN A 98 0.32 -4.38 -1.87
C ASN A 98 0.72 -5.25 -3.08
N ILE A 99 1.52 -4.68 -3.98
CA ILE A 99 2.21 -5.43 -5.03
C ILE A 99 3.68 -5.42 -4.67
N ILE A 100 4.38 -6.52 -4.94
CA ILE A 100 5.80 -6.66 -4.60
C ILE A 100 6.61 -6.89 -5.88
N THR A 101 7.49 -5.94 -6.16
CA THR A 101 8.59 -6.09 -7.12
C THR A 101 9.88 -5.79 -6.39
N LEU A 102 10.76 -6.78 -6.23
CA LEU A 102 12.00 -6.61 -5.47
C LEU A 102 13.14 -6.22 -6.40
N ILE A 103 13.79 -5.10 -6.08
CA ILE A 103 15.08 -4.69 -6.67
C ILE A 103 16.00 -4.40 -5.50
N ASN A 104 17.18 -5.04 -5.45
CA ASN A 104 18.12 -4.93 -4.33
C ASN A 104 17.46 -5.15 -2.95
N ARG A 105 16.48 -6.06 -2.86
CA ARG A 105 15.71 -6.42 -1.65
C ARG A 105 14.79 -5.31 -1.12
N THR A 106 14.57 -4.25 -1.88
CA THR A 106 13.57 -3.22 -1.59
C THR A 106 12.36 -3.44 -2.48
N ASN A 107 11.16 -3.18 -1.98
CA ASN A 107 9.96 -3.17 -2.82
C ASN A 107 9.93 -1.88 -3.66
N HIS A 108 9.83 -2.04 -4.96
CA HIS A 108 9.76 -0.95 -5.96
C HIS A 108 8.36 -0.77 -6.54
N SER A 109 7.36 -1.50 -6.03
CA SER A 109 5.97 -1.36 -6.42
C SER A 109 5.19 -0.52 -5.41
N LEU A 110 4.49 0.49 -5.90
CA LEU A 110 3.59 1.36 -5.15
C LEU A 110 2.19 1.33 -5.78
N ARG A 111 1.17 1.57 -4.96
CA ARG A 111 -0.20 1.81 -5.43
C ARG A 111 -0.43 3.30 -5.51
N ILE A 112 -1.02 3.77 -6.60
CA ILE A 112 -1.48 5.15 -6.71
C ILE A 112 -2.94 5.19 -6.29
N MET A 113 -3.20 5.89 -5.19
CA MET A 113 -4.52 6.08 -4.62
C MET A 113 -5.01 7.50 -4.92
N LYS A 114 -6.32 7.67 -5.00
CA LYS A 114 -6.97 8.97 -5.19
C LYS A 114 -8.05 9.17 -4.14
N PHE A 115 -7.91 10.23 -3.37
CA PHE A 115 -8.93 10.69 -2.44
C PHE A 115 -9.77 11.77 -3.11
N GLN A 116 -11.08 11.53 -3.24
CA GLN A 116 -12.01 12.50 -3.78
C GLN A 116 -13.39 12.33 -3.13
N LYS A 117 -13.99 13.45 -2.71
CA LYS A 117 -15.35 13.49 -2.11
C LYS A 117 -15.51 12.56 -0.90
N GLY A 118 -14.46 12.33 -0.12
CA GLY A 118 -14.50 11.47 1.07
C GLY A 118 -14.26 9.99 0.80
N ALA A 119 -13.96 9.59 -0.44
CA ALA A 119 -13.63 8.22 -0.79
C ALA A 119 -12.19 8.13 -1.27
N LEU A 120 -11.49 7.07 -0.85
CA LEU A 120 -10.15 6.72 -1.31
C LEU A 120 -10.26 5.52 -2.27
N GLU A 121 -9.82 5.70 -3.51
CA GLU A 121 -9.89 4.68 -4.57
C GLU A 121 -8.49 4.37 -5.13
N LYS A 122 -8.23 3.12 -5.50
CA LYS A 122 -7.01 2.77 -6.25
C LYS A 122 -7.16 3.23 -7.70
N VAL A 123 -6.20 3.99 -8.21
CA VAL A 123 -6.14 4.48 -9.59
C VAL A 123 -5.24 3.60 -10.46
N GLY A 124 -4.17 3.06 -9.88
CA GLY A 124 -3.24 2.22 -10.61
C GLY A 124 -2.08 1.73 -9.75
N ASP A 125 -1.18 1.01 -10.38
CA ASP A 125 0.08 0.56 -9.80
C ASP A 125 1.24 1.24 -10.51
N PHE A 126 2.29 1.53 -9.76
CA PHE A 126 3.51 2.15 -10.26
C PHE A 126 4.72 1.33 -9.84
N VAL A 127 5.65 1.10 -10.77
CA VAL A 127 6.92 0.41 -10.52
C VAL A 127 8.04 1.35 -10.98
N TYR A 128 8.98 1.66 -10.10
CA TYR A 128 10.09 2.59 -10.37
C TYR A 128 11.46 1.93 -10.39
#